data_AF-F3ZN18-F1
#
_entry.id   AF-F3ZN18-F1
#
_cell.length_a   1.000
_cell.length_b   1.000
_cell.length_c   1.000
_cell.angle_alpha   90.00
_cell.angle_beta   90.00
_cell.angle_gamma   90.00
#
_symmetry.space_group_name_H-M   'P 1'
#
loop_
_entity.id
_entity.type
_entity.pdbx_description
1 polymer ?
#
loop_
_entity_poly.entity_id
_entity_poly.type
_entity_poly.pdbx_seq_one_letter_code
_entity_poly.pdbx_strand_id
1 'polypeptide(L)'
;MTAPHEHYQPTDDAPPMRTFADLRAALRRHGYPSDLDQFDRELAATDLDDLTHVREITQAYRHRVLLHRDADAATAISRSSQDIEAELRRKMSEADR
;
A
#
# COMPACT_ATOMS: atom_id res chain seq x y z
N MET A 1 -12.73 -11.48 -27.78
CA MET A 1 -12.79 -10.28 -26.92
C MET A 1 -11.89 -10.56 -25.73
N THR A 2 -10.66 -10.08 -25.77
CA THR A 2 -9.66 -10.24 -24.70
C THR A 2 -9.69 -8.96 -23.86
N ALA A 3 -10.00 -9.10 -22.57
CA ALA A 3 -9.93 -7.99 -21.62
C ALA A 3 -8.51 -7.41 -21.61
N PRO A 4 -8.33 -6.08 -21.58
CA PRO A 4 -7.01 -5.52 -21.35
C PRO A 4 -6.61 -5.93 -19.93
N HIS A 5 -5.58 -6.76 -19.86
CA HIS A 5 -4.87 -7.03 -18.62
C HIS A 5 -4.35 -5.68 -18.16
N GLU A 6 -5.01 -5.09 -17.17
CA GLU A 6 -4.51 -3.92 -16.46
C GLU A 6 -3.11 -4.30 -15.99
N HIS A 7 -2.11 -3.78 -16.71
CA HIS A 7 -0.75 -3.77 -16.23
C HIS A 7 -0.84 -3.06 -14.89
N TYR A 8 -0.72 -3.83 -13.81
CA TYR A 8 -0.29 -3.29 -12.53
C TYR A 8 1.10 -2.69 -12.81
N GLN A 9 1.12 -1.43 -13.26
CA GLN A 9 2.34 -0.65 -13.29
C GLN A 9 2.61 -0.40 -11.81
N PRO A 10 3.64 -1.03 -11.21
CA PRO A 10 4.06 -0.62 -9.88
C PRO A 10 4.36 0.87 -10.03
N THR A 11 3.54 1.69 -9.38
CA THR A 11 3.77 3.14 -9.33
C THR A 11 5.22 3.33 -8.89
N ASP A 12 5.93 4.28 -9.50
CA ASP A 12 7.37 4.55 -9.32
C ASP A 12 7.80 4.75 -7.84
N ASP A 13 6.81 4.87 -6.96
CA ASP A 13 6.90 5.05 -5.51
C ASP A 13 6.73 3.75 -4.70
N ALA A 14 6.52 2.59 -5.35
CA ALA A 14 6.45 1.31 -4.64
C ALA A 14 7.82 0.99 -4.01
N PRO A 15 7.90 0.82 -2.67
CA PRO A 15 9.17 0.54 -2.01
C PRO A 15 9.75 -0.73 -2.63
N PRO A 16 11.05 -0.74 -3.01
CA PRO A 16 11.68 -1.91 -3.57
C PRO A 16 11.81 -2.94 -2.45
N MET A 17 10.75 -3.70 -2.16
CA MET A 17 10.70 -4.69 -1.09
C MET A 17 11.53 -5.91 -1.46
N ARG A 18 12.79 -5.77 -1.88
CA ARG A 18 13.64 -6.86 -2.36
C ARG A 18 14.36 -7.56 -1.21
N THR A 19 14.61 -6.84 -0.11
CA THR A 19 15.22 -7.35 1.12
C THR A 19 14.26 -7.31 2.31
N PHE A 20 14.62 -7.99 3.40
CA PHE A 20 13.90 -7.87 4.67
C PHE A 20 13.95 -6.45 5.25
N ALA A 21 15.07 -5.74 5.05
CA ALA A 21 15.20 -4.36 5.49
C ALA A 21 14.20 -3.46 4.75
N ASP A 22 14.06 -3.66 3.43
CA ASP A 22 13.08 -2.94 2.62
C ASP A 22 11.65 -3.26 3.06
N LEU A 23 11.35 -4.54 3.36
CA LEU A 23 10.03 -4.94 3.84
C LEU A 23 9.72 -4.32 5.21
N ARG A 24 10.67 -4.32 6.15
CA ARG A 24 10.49 -3.65 7.46
C ARG A 24 10.23 -2.16 7.30
N ALA A 25 10.97 -1.49 6.42
CA ALA A 25 10.77 -0.06 6.13
C ALA A 25 9.37 0.18 5.53
N ALA A 26 8.94 -0.67 4.61
CA ALA A 26 7.62 -0.60 4.00
C ALA A 26 6.50 -0.85 5.01
N LEU A 27 6.63 -1.85 5.89
CA LEU A 27 5.67 -2.13 6.96
C LEU A 27 5.57 -0.96 7.95
N ARG A 28 6.69 -0.32 8.28
CA ARG A 28 6.70 0.85 9.17
C ARG A 28 5.99 2.06 8.56
N ARG A 29 6.05 2.21 7.24
CA ARG A 29 5.53 3.39 6.53
C ARG A 29 4.10 3.22 6.02
N HIS A 30 3.76 2.02 5.57
CA HIS A 30 2.54 1.69 4.85
C HIS A 30 1.83 0.43 5.38
N GLY A 31 2.43 -0.29 6.33
CA GLY A 31 1.77 -1.42 6.98
C GLY A 31 0.81 -0.97 8.08
N TYR A 32 0.05 -1.92 8.62
CA TYR A 32 -0.71 -1.68 9.83
C TYR A 32 0.24 -1.52 11.03
N PRO A 33 -0.15 -0.78 12.09
CA PRO A 33 0.73 -0.49 13.22
C PRO A 33 1.36 -1.72 13.88
N SER A 34 0.66 -2.85 13.84
CA SER A 34 1.11 -4.12 14.43
C SER A 34 1.89 -5.01 13.47
N ASP A 35 1.87 -4.74 12.15
CA ASP A 35 2.43 -5.67 11.17
C ASP A 35 3.95 -5.82 11.29
N LEU A 36 4.67 -4.74 11.65
CA LEU A 36 6.11 -4.79 11.81
C LEU A 36 6.53 -5.72 12.97
N ASP A 37 5.91 -5.54 14.13
CA ASP A 37 6.18 -6.36 15.31
C ASP A 37 5.75 -7.82 15.08
N GLN A 38 4.63 -8.04 14.39
CA GLN A 38 4.17 -9.37 14.06
C GLN A 38 5.11 -10.08 13.07
N PHE A 39 5.56 -9.37 12.02
CA PHE A 39 6.54 -9.87 11.07
C PHE A 39 7.86 -10.26 11.74
N ASP A 40 8.38 -9.42 12.65
CA ASP A 40 9.62 -9.71 13.35
C ASP A 40 9.49 -10.92 14.28
N ARG A 41 8.35 -11.11 14.94
CA ARG A 41 8.09 -12.30 15.78
C ARG A 41 7.98 -13.57 14.95
N GLU A 42 7.22 -13.54 13.85
CA GLU A 42 7.06 -14.69 12.96
C GLU A 42 8.40 -15.07 12.32
N LEU A 43 9.19 -14.10 11.89
CA LEU A 43 10.52 -14.34 11.33
C LEU A 43 11.50 -14.90 12.38
N ALA A 44 11.43 -14.43 13.64
CA ALA A 44 12.27 -14.95 14.72
C ALA A 44 11.87 -16.35 15.20
N ALA A 45 10.60 -16.73 15.05
CA ALA A 45 10.10 -18.06 15.36
C ALA A 45 10.35 -19.08 14.23
N THR A 46 10.66 -18.59 13.03
CA THR A 46 10.92 -19.39 11.84
C THR A 46 12.34 -19.93 11.84
N ASP A 47 12.49 -21.19 11.47
CA ASP A 47 13.80 -21.77 11.14
C ASP A 47 14.32 -21.12 9.84
N LEU A 48 15.48 -20.45 9.90
CA LEU A 48 16.02 -19.72 8.75
C LEU A 48 16.56 -20.64 7.65
N ASP A 49 16.77 -21.93 7.92
CA ASP A 49 17.06 -22.93 6.90
C ASP A 49 15.79 -23.38 6.15
N ASP A 50 14.60 -23.14 6.73
CA ASP A 50 13.33 -23.26 6.01
C ASP A 50 13.04 -22.02 5.14
N LEU A 51 13.78 -21.94 4.03
CA LEU A 51 13.63 -20.88 3.04
C LEU A 51 12.22 -20.83 2.41
N THR A 52 11.47 -21.92 2.44
CA THR A 52 10.09 -21.94 1.92
C THR A 52 9.20 -21.14 2.85
N HIS A 53 9.25 -21.43 4.16
CA HIS A 53 8.44 -20.74 5.14
C HIS A 53 8.79 -19.25 5.24
N VAL A 54 10.09 -18.93 5.23
CA VAL A 54 10.57 -17.53 5.17
C VAL A 54 10.02 -16.80 3.95
N ARG A 55 9.99 -17.46 2.78
CA ARG A 55 9.46 -16.89 1.54
C ARG A 55 7.94 -16.66 1.61
N GLU A 56 7.20 -17.55 2.25
CA GLU A 56 5.75 -17.43 2.44
C GLU A 56 5.40 -16.23 3.34
N ILE A 57 6.04 -16.12 4.51
CA ILE A 57 5.88 -14.97 5.42
C ILE A 57 6.19 -13.68 4.67
N THR A 58 7.34 -13.61 4.00
CA THR A 58 7.73 -12.40 3.24
C THR A 58 6.69 -12.01 2.20
N GLN A 59 6.13 -12.97 1.46
CA GLN A 59 5.10 -12.69 0.45
C GLN A 59 3.79 -12.24 1.06
N ALA A 60 3.35 -12.84 2.16
CA ALA A 60 2.13 -12.45 2.86
C ALA A 60 2.20 -10.97 3.29
N TYR A 61 3.31 -10.56 3.91
CA TYR A 61 3.49 -9.18 4.36
C TYR A 61 3.70 -8.20 3.19
N ARG A 62 4.42 -8.59 2.13
CA ARG A 62 4.49 -7.78 0.89
C ARG A 62 3.10 -7.52 0.31
N HIS A 63 2.28 -8.56 0.21
CA HIS A 63 0.92 -8.44 -0.33
C HIS A 63 0.06 -7.51 0.54
N ARG A 64 0.19 -7.60 1.86
CA ARG A 64 -0.53 -6.74 2.81
C ARG A 64 -0.18 -5.27 2.65
N VAL A 65 1.11 -4.95 2.48
CA VAL A 65 1.59 -3.57 2.23
C VAL A 65 0.99 -3.02 0.93
N LEU A 66 1.00 -3.81 -0.15
CA LEU A 66 0.47 -3.37 -1.44
C LEU A 66 -1.04 -3.09 -1.35
N LEU A 67 -1.80 -4.00 -0.75
CA LEU A 67 -3.25 -3.82 -0.55
C LEU A 67 -3.59 -2.57 0.26
N HIS A 68 -2.86 -2.32 1.35
CA HIS A 68 -3.11 -1.14 2.18
C HIS A 68 -2.79 0.15 1.44
N ARG A 69 -1.70 0.17 0.67
CA ARG A 69 -1.32 1.31 -0.16
C ARG A 69 -2.34 1.60 -1.25
N ASP A 70 -2.87 0.57 -1.92
CA ASP A 70 -3.93 0.75 -2.92
C ASP A 70 -5.22 1.32 -2.30
N ALA A 71 -5.57 0.89 -1.08
CA ALA A 71 -6.70 1.44 -0.34
C ALA A 71 -6.49 2.90 0.12
N ASP A 72 -5.29 3.24 0.59
CA ASP A 72 -4.92 4.61 0.96
C ASP A 72 -4.94 5.54 -0.27
N ALA A 73 -4.39 5.08 -1.40
CA ALA A 73 -4.42 5.79 -2.67
C ALA A 73 -5.86 6.05 -3.15
N ALA A 74 -6.73 5.04 -3.09
CA ALA A 74 -8.15 5.19 -3.44
C ALA A 74 -8.85 6.21 -2.53
N THR A 75 -8.55 6.19 -1.22
CA THR A 75 -9.09 7.15 -0.24
C THR A 75 -8.61 8.57 -0.52
N ALA A 76 -7.33 8.75 -0.85
CA ALA A 76 -6.76 10.06 -1.19
C ALA A 76 -7.39 10.65 -2.46
N ILE A 77 -7.61 9.84 -3.49
CA ILE A 77 -8.29 10.26 -4.73
C ILE A 77 -9.72 10.69 -4.44
N SER A 78 -10.46 9.92 -3.63
CA SER A 78 -11.84 10.24 -3.27
C SER A 78 -11.93 11.56 -2.50
N ARG A 79 -11.05 11.78 -1.52
CA ARG A 79 -10.99 13.04 -0.76
C ARG A 79 -10.66 14.23 -1.66
N SER A 80 -9.63 14.12 -2.50
CA SER A 80 -9.25 15.17 -3.46
C SER A 80 -10.41 15.55 -4.40
N SER A 81 -11.16 14.57 -4.88
CA SER A 81 -12.33 14.81 -5.74
C SER A 81 -13.43 15.58 -5.00
N GLN A 82 -13.65 15.27 -3.73
CA GLN A 82 -14.62 15.98 -2.88
C GLN A 82 -14.19 17.42 -2.58
N ASP A 83 -12.90 17.64 -2.28
CA ASP A 83 -12.33 18.98 -2.08
C ASP A 83 -12.47 19.85 -3.35
N ILE A 84 -12.16 19.29 -4.54
CA ILE A 84 -12.31 19.99 -5.82
C ILE A 84 -13.78 20.33 -6.08
N GLU A 85 -14.71 19.40 -5.85
CA GLU A 85 -16.14 19.67 -6.03
C GLU A 85 -16.65 20.78 -5.10
N ALA A 86 -16.21 20.77 -3.84
CA ALA A 86 -16.56 21.80 -2.86
C ALA A 86 -16.03 23.18 -3.28
N GLU A 87 -14.78 23.26 -3.77
CA GLU A 87 -14.19 24.51 -4.25
C GLU A 87 -14.92 25.03 -5.49
N LEU A 88 -15.26 24.16 -6.46
CA LEU A 88 -16.02 24.55 -7.65
C LEU A 88 -17.41 25.09 -7.28
N ARG A 89 -18.12 24.42 -6.36
CA ARG A 89 -19.42 24.86 -5.87
C ARG A 89 -19.32 26.25 -5.22
N ARG A 90 -18.29 26.47 -4.37
CA ARG A 90 -18.04 27.78 -3.75
C ARG A 90 -17.86 28.87 -4.81
N LYS A 91 -16.99 28.65 -5.79
CA LYS A 91 -16.71 29.62 -6.85
C LYS A 91 -17.95 29.95 -7.70
N MET A 92 -18.79 28.96 -7.99
CA MET A 92 -20.04 29.21 -8.73
C MET A 92 -21.03 30.06 -7.92
N SER A 93 -21.16 29.82 -6.61
CA SER A 93 -21.99 30.66 -5.74
C SER A 93 -21.44 32.07 -5.53
N GLU A 94 -20.11 32.25 -5.57
CA GLU A 94 -19.47 33.57 -5.52
C GLU A 94 -19.64 34.36 -6.83
N ALA A 95 -19.73 33.67 -7.97
CA ALA A 95 -19.90 34.30 -9.29
C ALA A 95 -21.35 34.70 -9.61
N ASP A 96 -22.34 34.09 -8.92
CA ASP A 96 -23.77 34.39 -9.06
C ASP A 96 -24.22 35.57 -8.17
N ARG A 97 -23.30 36.16 -7.40
CA ARG A 97 -23.53 37.27 -6.46
C ARG A 97 -22.92 38.57 -6.94
#